data_AF-A0AAD7PPD6-F1
#
_entry.id   AF-A0AAD7PPD6-F1
#
_cell.length_a   1.000
_cell.length_b   1.000
_cell.length_c   1.000
_cell.angle_alpha   90.00
_cell.angle_beta   90.00
_cell.angle_gamma   90.00
#
_symmetry.space_group_name_H-M   'P 1'
#
loop_
_entity.id
_entity.type
_entity.pdbx_description
1 polymer ?
#
loop_
_entity_poly.entity_id
_entity_poly.type
_entity_poly.pdbx_seq_one_letter_code
_entity_poly.pdbx_strand_id
1 'polypeptide(L)'
;MLADQLALAWVVKSHPSFDARRFTKGVTFSEEIRVASVLFLPCAVYNWTPPEGAGQFHGMPLDVKVVHFKGSRKCLMRECWNFFSSHPDIADMLCLILGSERTKYDC
;
A
#
# COMPACT_ATOMS: atom_id res chain seq x y z
N MET A 1 -3.87 6.72 -13.25
CA MET A 1 -3.78 6.40 -11.80
C MET A 1 -4.30 7.53 -10.91
N LEU A 2 -3.75 8.76 -10.92
CA LEU A 2 -4.28 9.86 -10.08
C LEU A 2 -5.72 10.25 -10.47
N ALA A 3 -5.99 10.34 -11.78
CA ALA A 3 -7.34 10.64 -12.29
C ALA A 3 -8.38 9.60 -11.82
N ASP A 4 -8.03 8.32 -11.85
CA ASP A 4 -8.93 7.24 -11.43
C ASP A 4 -9.23 7.28 -9.93
N GLN A 5 -8.21 7.58 -9.11
CA GLN A 5 -8.36 7.77 -7.66
C GLN A 5 -9.26 8.97 -7.33
N LEU A 6 -9.06 10.09 -8.05
CA LEU A 6 -9.89 11.28 -7.89
C LEU A 6 -11.34 11.01 -8.33
N ALA A 7 -11.54 10.29 -9.43
CA ALA A 7 -12.87 9.89 -9.91
C ALA A 7 -13.59 9.02 -8.87
N LEU A 8 -12.92 8.00 -8.32
CA LEU A 8 -13.49 7.16 -7.27
C LEU A 8 -13.84 7.99 -6.02
N ALA A 9 -12.93 8.85 -5.57
CA ALA A 9 -13.19 9.74 -4.43
C ALA A 9 -14.41 10.64 -4.66
N TRP A 10 -14.62 11.10 -5.90
CA TRP A 10 -15.77 11.91 -6.26
C TRP A 10 -17.09 11.09 -6.24
N VAL A 11 -17.05 9.86 -6.73
CA VAL A 11 -18.19 8.93 -6.64
C VAL A 11 -18.56 8.62 -5.19
N VAL A 12 -17.57 8.39 -4.32
CA VAL A 12 -17.79 8.13 -2.89
C VAL A 12 -18.42 9.36 -2.22
N LYS A 13 -17.85 10.55 -2.46
CA LYS A 13 -18.31 11.80 -1.83
C LYS A 13 -19.69 12.25 -2.29
N SER A 14 -20.14 11.86 -3.48
CA SER A 14 -21.46 12.21 -4.01
C SER A 14 -22.57 11.29 -3.49
N HIS A 15 -22.25 10.28 -2.69
CA HIS A 15 -23.24 9.36 -2.14
C HIS A 15 -24.11 10.05 -1.06
N PRO A 16 -25.45 9.95 -1.09
CA PRO A 16 -26.32 10.68 -0.17
C PRO A 16 -26.09 10.38 1.32
N SER A 17 -25.62 9.17 1.64
CA SER A 17 -25.30 8.70 3.00
C SER A 17 -23.83 8.89 3.37
N PHE A 18 -23.06 9.65 2.58
CA PHE A 18 -21.63 9.85 2.83
C PHE A 18 -21.37 10.45 4.22
N ASP A 19 -20.59 9.73 5.04
CA ASP A 19 -20.12 10.19 6.35
C ASP A 19 -18.59 10.24 6.41
N ALA A 20 -18.03 11.45 6.26
CA ALA A 20 -16.60 11.68 6.33
C ALA A 20 -15.96 11.20 7.65
N ARG A 21 -16.74 11.13 8.75
CA ARG A 21 -16.25 10.68 10.06
C ARG A 21 -15.89 9.20 10.08
N ARG A 22 -16.36 8.39 9.11
CA ARG A 22 -15.96 6.98 9.00
C ARG A 22 -14.51 6.83 8.52
N PHE A 23 -14.04 7.76 7.69
CA PHE A 23 -12.69 7.75 7.11
C PHE A 23 -11.60 8.22 8.08
N THR A 24 -11.97 8.87 9.20
CA THR A 24 -11.01 9.35 10.21
C THR A 24 -10.77 8.34 11.34
N LYS A 25 -11.63 7.33 11.49
CA LYS A 25 -11.59 6.39 12.62
C LYS A 25 -10.49 5.33 12.52
N GLY A 26 -9.86 5.17 11.34
CA GLY A 26 -8.85 4.11 11.14
C GLY A 26 -9.41 2.69 11.26
N VAL A 27 -10.72 2.51 11.12
CA VAL A 27 -11.41 1.21 11.21
C VAL A 27 -11.90 0.81 9.82
N THR A 28 -11.85 -0.48 9.53
CA THR A 28 -12.39 -1.05 8.28
C THR A 28 -13.92 -0.95 8.25
N PHE A 29 -14.49 -0.65 7.10
CA PHE A 29 -15.94 -0.67 6.94
C PHE A 29 -16.35 -0.93 5.50
N SER A 30 -17.54 -1.50 5.32
CA SER A 30 -18.14 -1.68 4.00
C SER A 30 -19.20 -0.62 3.72
N GLU A 31 -19.37 -0.30 2.44
CA GLU A 31 -20.42 0.57 1.94
C GLU A 31 -20.83 0.14 0.53
N GLU A 32 -22.12 0.22 0.21
CA GLU A 32 -22.59 0.04 -1.16
C GLU A 32 -22.45 1.37 -1.90
N ILE A 33 -21.68 1.33 -3.00
CA ILE A 33 -21.48 2.49 -3.87
C ILE A 33 -22.07 2.13 -5.22
N ARG A 34 -23.21 2.75 -5.53
CA ARG A 34 -24.05 2.44 -6.68
C ARG A 34 -24.58 1.00 -6.62
N VAL A 35 -23.90 0.06 -7.29
CA VAL A 35 -24.26 -1.36 -7.39
C VAL A 35 -23.12 -2.28 -6.94
N ALA A 36 -22.06 -1.71 -6.36
CA ALA A 36 -20.89 -2.45 -5.91
C ALA A 36 -20.75 -2.32 -4.40
N SER A 37 -20.52 -3.45 -3.72
CA SER A 37 -20.10 -3.46 -2.33
C SER A 37 -18.60 -3.16 -2.27
N VAL A 38 -18.21 -2.09 -1.57
CA VAL A 38 -16.83 -1.63 -1.44
C VAL A 38 -16.41 -1.75 0.02
N LEU A 39 -15.29 -2.46 0.26
CA LEU A 39 -14.64 -2.54 1.56
C LEU A 39 -13.53 -1.49 1.66
N PHE A 40 -13.69 -0.54 2.58
CA PHE A 40 -12.70 0.47 2.90
C PHE A 40 -11.74 -0.03 3.97
N LEU A 41 -10.44 -0.01 3.65
CA LEU A 41 -9.36 -0.43 4.52
C LEU A 41 -8.50 0.77 4.94
N PRO A 42 -8.02 0.84 6.19
CA PRO A 42 -7.12 1.90 6.64
C PRO A 42 -5.81 1.92 5.84
N CYS A 43 -5.50 3.06 5.20
CA CYS A 43 -4.27 3.19 4.40
C CYS A 43 -2.99 2.98 5.22
N ALA A 44 -2.99 3.38 6.49
CA ALA A 44 -1.84 3.21 7.38
C ALA A 44 -1.46 1.73 7.59
N VAL A 45 -2.43 0.81 7.43
CA VAL A 45 -2.25 -0.64 7.64
C VAL A 45 -2.13 -1.38 6.31
N TYR A 46 -2.98 -1.05 5.33
CA TYR A 46 -3.14 -1.82 4.09
C TYR A 46 -2.62 -1.12 2.82
N ASN A 47 -1.99 0.05 2.95
CA ASN A 47 -1.42 0.78 1.82
C ASN A 47 -0.30 1.72 2.27
N TRP A 48 0.55 1.25 3.20
CA TRP A 48 1.59 2.10 3.77
C TRP A 48 2.66 2.35 2.71
N THR A 49 2.96 3.63 2.46
CA THR A 49 3.99 4.03 1.49
C THR A 49 5.19 4.60 2.25
N PRO A 50 6.40 4.05 2.08
CA PRO A 50 7.58 4.59 2.73
C PRO A 50 7.86 6.03 2.26
N PRO A 51 8.26 6.94 3.16
CA PRO A 51 8.67 8.29 2.78
C PRO A 51 9.84 8.23 1.80
N GLU A 52 9.74 8.98 0.70
CA GLU A 52 10.82 9.05 -0.29
C GLU A 52 12.13 9.49 0.37
N GLY A 53 13.18 8.65 0.27
CA GLY A 53 14.52 9.01 0.73
C GLY A 53 14.81 8.88 2.23
N ALA A 54 13.83 8.52 3.07
CA ALA A 54 14.09 7.97 4.40
C ALA A 54 14.43 6.48 4.21
N GLY A 55 15.49 5.96 4.84
CA GLY A 55 15.87 4.54 4.73
C GLY A 55 14.62 3.66 4.80
N GLN A 56 14.45 2.75 3.83
CA GLN A 56 13.16 2.35 3.23
C GLN A 56 12.03 1.87 4.16
N PHE A 57 12.30 1.69 5.45
CA PHE A 57 11.34 1.23 6.45
C PHE A 57 11.41 2.00 7.77
N HIS A 58 12.18 3.08 7.84
CA HIS A 58 12.28 3.90 9.05
C HIS A 58 10.92 4.56 9.34
N GLY A 59 10.36 4.26 10.52
CA GLY A 59 9.03 4.72 10.91
C GLY A 59 7.88 3.87 10.35
N MET A 60 8.15 2.67 9.82
CA MET A 60 7.08 1.74 9.46
C MET A 60 6.34 1.26 10.72
N PRO A 61 5.01 1.41 10.79
CA PRO A 61 4.22 0.87 11.91
C PRO A 61 4.32 -0.67 11.99
N LEU A 62 4.26 -1.22 13.20
CA LEU A 62 4.36 -2.67 13.44
C LEU A 62 3.13 -3.45 12.95
N ASP A 63 2.01 -2.76 12.77
CA ASP A 63 0.74 -3.34 12.35
C ASP A 63 0.53 -3.30 10.82
N VAL A 64 1.47 -2.75 10.05
CA VAL A 64 1.41 -2.74 8.58
C VAL A 64 1.26 -4.16 8.04
N LYS A 65 0.28 -4.35 7.17
CA LYS A 65 0.01 -5.61 6.45
C LYS A 65 0.43 -5.53 4.99
N VAL A 66 0.35 -4.36 4.38
CA VAL A 66 0.69 -4.16 2.97
C VAL A 66 1.51 -2.88 2.80
N VAL A 67 2.72 -3.06 2.26
CA VAL A 67 3.61 -1.96 1.89
C VAL A 67 3.44 -1.68 0.39
N HIS A 68 3.08 -0.44 0.07
CA HIS A 68 2.99 0.04 -1.29
C HIS A 68 4.22 0.90 -1.61
N PHE A 69 5.16 0.31 -2.35
CA PHE A 69 6.23 1.09 -2.98
C PHE A 69 5.60 1.92 -4.09
N LYS A 70 5.47 3.23 -3.95
CA LYS A 70 4.93 4.13 -4.99
C LYS A 70 6.05 4.57 -5.94
N GLY A 71 5.70 4.93 -7.18
CA GLY A 71 6.65 5.46 -8.18
C GLY A 71 7.06 4.45 -9.26
N SER A 72 7.75 4.92 -10.30
CA SER A 72 8.10 4.13 -11.50
C SER A 72 9.35 3.26 -11.34
N ARG A 73 10.21 3.56 -10.36
CA ARG A 73 11.44 2.79 -10.10
C ARG A 73 11.12 1.61 -9.18
N LYS A 74 11.12 0.40 -9.74
CA LYS A 74 10.76 -0.86 -9.07
C LYS A 74 11.90 -1.87 -9.03
N CYS A 75 13.13 -1.46 -9.28
CA CYS A 75 14.28 -2.36 -9.39
C CYS A 75 14.43 -3.28 -8.20
N LEU A 76 14.33 -2.75 -6.99
CA LEU A 76 14.35 -3.52 -5.75
C LEU A 76 13.21 -4.54 -5.67
N MET A 77 11.99 -4.20 -6.13
CA MET A 77 10.90 -5.18 -6.19
C MET A 77 11.17 -6.29 -7.20
N ARG A 78 11.84 -5.97 -8.32
CA ARG A 78 12.23 -6.95 -9.32
C ARG A 78 13.33 -7.88 -8.78
N GLU A 79 14.27 -7.35 -8.02
CA GLU A 79 15.29 -8.14 -7.31
C GLU A 79 14.65 -9.03 -6.24
N CYS A 80 13.72 -8.51 -5.42
CA CYS A 80 12.92 -9.29 -4.49
C CYS A 80 12.21 -10.45 -5.19
N TRP A 81 11.54 -10.15 -6.31
CA TRP A 81 10.75 -11.12 -7.05
C TRP A 81 11.63 -12.21 -7.67
N ASN A 82 12.78 -11.83 -8.24
CA ASN A 82 13.75 -12.77 -8.78
C ASN A 82 14.34 -13.66 -7.68
N PHE A 83 14.66 -13.09 -6.51
CA PHE A 83 15.15 -13.83 -5.35
C PHE A 83 14.10 -14.83 -4.84
N PHE A 84 12.84 -14.39 -4.70
CA PHE A 84 11.74 -15.28 -4.31
C PHE A 84 11.55 -16.41 -5.33
N SER A 85 11.54 -16.06 -6.62
CA SER A 85 11.34 -17.02 -7.70
C SER A 85 12.50 -18.01 -7.83
N SER A 86 13.71 -17.66 -7.38
CA SER A 86 14.87 -18.56 -7.37
C SER A 86 14.97 -19.43 -6.12
N HIS A 87 14.14 -19.21 -5.10
CA HIS A 87 14.11 -19.98 -3.85
C HIS A 87 12.71 -20.57 -3.62
N PRO A 88 12.41 -21.75 -4.17
CA PRO A 88 11.06 -22.34 -4.15
C PRO A 88 10.58 -22.79 -2.76
N ASP A 89 11.43 -22.76 -1.74
CA ASP A 89 11.15 -23.29 -0.39
C ASP A 89 11.20 -22.20 0.69
N ILE A 90 10.80 -20.97 0.34
CA ILE A 90 10.59 -19.89 1.32
C ILE A 90 9.26 -20.15 2.03
N ALA A 91 9.28 -21.00 3.06
CA ALA A 91 8.13 -21.22 3.93
C ALA A 91 7.71 -19.89 4.61
N ASP A 92 6.42 -19.56 4.50
CA ASP A 92 5.70 -18.53 5.26
C ASP A 92 6.48 -17.25 5.61
N MET A 93 7.16 -16.63 4.62
CA MET A 93 7.85 -15.36 4.86
C MET A 93 6.85 -14.21 5.07
N LEU A 94 6.87 -13.67 6.30
CA LEU A 94 6.17 -12.44 6.69
C LEU A 94 6.99 -11.15 6.53
N CYS A 95 8.27 -11.20 6.09
CA CYS A 95 9.02 -9.99 5.73
C CYS A 95 10.29 -10.32 4.93
N LEU A 96 10.37 -9.84 3.69
CA LEU A 96 11.62 -9.83 2.93
C LEU A 96 12.36 -8.52 3.24
N ILE A 97 13.40 -8.59 4.08
CA ILE A 97 14.28 -7.45 4.38
C ILE A 97 15.38 -7.41 3.32
N LEU A 98 15.29 -6.44 2.40
CA LEU A 98 16.38 -6.15 1.47
C LEU A 98 17.45 -5.32 2.19
N GLY A 99 18.61 -5.91 2.44
CA GLY A 99 19.81 -5.16 2.76
C GLY A 99 20.35 -4.50 1.49
N SER A 100 20.23 -3.18 1.38
CA SER A 100 20.89 -2.43 0.31
C SER A 100 22.24 -1.92 0.80
N GLU A 101 23.33 -2.48 0.26
CA GLU A 101 24.66 -1.86 0.35
C GLU A 101 24.79 -0.61 -0.56
N ARG A 102 23.75 -0.30 -1.34
CA ARG A 102 23.71 0.91 -2.18
C ARG A 102 22.90 2.02 -1.57
N THR A 103 23.56 3.16 -1.37
CA THR A 103 22.92 4.45 -1.10
C THR A 103 22.14 4.92 -2.33
N LYS A 104 20.84 5.14 -2.13
CA LYS A 104 19.90 5.90 -2.97
C LYS A 104 19.96 5.61 -4.48
N TYR A 105 19.04 4.76 -4.91
CA TYR A 105 18.38 4.85 -6.21
C TYR A 105 19.31 5.08 -7.41
N ASP A 106 19.86 4.01 -7.97
CA ASP A 106 20.10 4.00 -9.41
C ASP A 106 19.69 2.67 -10.02
N CYS A 107 18.92 2.85 -11.11
CA CYS A 107 18.35 1.88 -12.05
C CYS A 107 17.15 1.08 -11.55
#